data_AF-A0A1U7J7D7-F1
#
_entry.id   AF-A0A1U7J7D7-F1
#
_cell.length_a   1.000
_cell.length_b   1.000
_cell.length_c   1.000
_cell.angle_alpha   90.00
_cell.angle_beta   90.00
_cell.angle_gamma   90.00
#
_symmetry.space_group_name_H-M   'P 1'
#
loop_
_entity.id
_entity.type
_entity.pdbx_description
1 polymer ?
#
loop_
_entity_poly.entity_id
_entity_poly.type
_entity_poly.pdbx_seq_one_letter_code
_entity_poly.pdbx_strand_id
1 'polypeptide(L)'
;MPRLYRVLACLGTIAVLGDCALALPPPDDIPEEILRTEVITEARSPLNGEPLSAADYAALQEQLRDPNTEPVVNPDIADLIQLLRLRRLLRPVLPFLR
;
A
#
# COMPACT_ATOMS: atom_id res chain seq x y z
N MET A 1 -2.22 39.63 41.50
CA MET A 1 -2.07 38.16 41.50
C MET A 1 -2.59 37.40 40.26
N PRO A 2 -2.78 37.96 39.03
CA PRO A 2 -3.31 37.17 37.90
C PRO A 2 -2.25 36.48 37.02
N ARG A 3 -0.95 36.78 37.21
CA ARG A 3 0.14 36.26 36.35
C ARG A 3 0.49 34.80 36.65
N LEU A 4 0.32 34.36 37.90
CA LEU A 4 0.62 33.00 38.35
C LEU A 4 -0.38 31.96 37.80
N TYR A 5 -1.65 32.34 37.70
CA TYR A 5 -2.70 31.47 37.17
C TYR A 5 -2.53 31.21 35.66
N ARG A 6 -2.01 32.19 34.90
CA ARG A 6 -1.72 32.03 33.47
C ARG A 6 -0.57 31.06 33.21
N VAL A 7 0.46 31.06 34.07
CA VAL A 7 1.59 30.13 33.95
C VAL A 7 1.16 28.70 34.31
N LEU A 8 0.34 28.52 35.33
CA LEU A 8 -0.26 27.23 35.69
C LEU A 8 -1.20 26.70 34.59
N ALA A 9 -1.98 27.57 33.95
CA ALA A 9 -2.86 27.19 32.85
C ALA A 9 -2.06 26.73 31.60
N CYS A 10 -0.94 27.37 31.28
CA CYS A 10 -0.06 26.94 30.18
C CYS A 10 0.68 25.62 30.48
N LEU A 11 1.02 25.35 31.74
CA LEU A 11 1.68 24.09 32.13
C LEU A 11 0.72 22.89 32.02
N GLY A 12 -0.55 23.08 32.38
CA GLY A 12 -1.59 22.06 32.26
C GLY A 12 -1.92 21.67 30.82
N THR A 13 -1.84 22.60 29.87
CA THR A 13 -2.14 22.31 28.46
C THR A 13 -1.04 21.53 27.74
N ILE A 14 0.21 21.57 28.21
CA ILE A 14 1.34 20.80 27.63
C ILE A 14 1.27 19.33 28.05
N ALA A 15 0.77 19.03 29.26
CA ALA A 15 0.66 17.65 29.76
C ALA A 15 -0.43 16.82 29.06
N VAL A 16 -1.44 17.46 28.47
CA VAL A 16 -2.57 16.77 27.79
C VAL A 16 -2.21 16.35 26.36
N LEU A 17 -1.16 16.91 25.76
CA LEU A 17 -0.70 16.58 24.40
C LEU A 17 0.35 15.44 24.38
N GLY A 18 0.66 14.86 25.54
CA GLY A 18 1.79 13.95 25.75
C GLY A 18 1.53 12.46 25.54
N ASP A 19 0.36 12.05 25.06
CA ASP A 19 0.16 10.67 24.57
C ASP A 19 0.74 10.57 23.15
N CYS A 20 2.07 10.68 23.07
CA CYS A 20 2.81 10.10 21.96
C CYS A 20 2.52 8.60 21.98
N ALA A 21 1.65 8.18 21.08
CA ALA A 21 1.36 6.79 20.78
C ALA A 21 2.68 6.02 20.54
N LEU A 22 3.19 5.40 21.59
CA LEU A 22 4.05 4.22 21.50
C LEU A 22 3.13 3.07 21.09
N ALA A 23 2.70 3.09 19.83
CA ALA A 23 2.06 1.95 19.20
C ALA A 23 3.14 0.90 18.96
N LEU A 24 3.54 0.23 20.04
CA LEU A 24 4.24 -1.03 19.91
C LEU A 24 3.33 -1.96 19.11
N PRO A 25 3.87 -2.71 18.13
CA PRO A 25 3.08 -3.74 17.47
C PRO A 25 2.51 -4.69 18.54
N PRO A 26 1.33 -5.28 18.30
CA PRO A 26 0.73 -6.22 19.23
C PRO A 26 1.75 -7.30 19.61
N PRO A 27 1.77 -7.79 20.86
CA PRO A 27 2.79 -8.72 21.33
C PRO A 27 2.82 -10.06 20.57
N ASP A 28 1.74 -10.37 19.83
CA ASP A 28 1.62 -11.54 18.98
C ASP A 28 2.25 -11.34 17.58
N ASP A 29 2.57 -10.10 17.18
CA ASP A 29 3.22 -9.84 15.89
C ASP A 29 4.69 -10.24 15.95
N ILE A 30 5.11 -11.01 14.95
CA ILE A 30 6.50 -11.43 14.81
C ILE A 30 7.33 -10.21 14.39
N PRO A 31 8.40 -9.88 15.14
CA PRO A 31 9.26 -8.75 14.78
C PRO A 31 9.95 -8.98 13.43
N GLU A 32 10.15 -7.90 12.69
CA GLU A 32 10.67 -7.95 11.33
C GLU A 32 12.09 -8.54 11.26
N GLU A 33 12.89 -8.34 12.31
CA GLU A 33 14.22 -8.92 12.44
C GLU A 33 14.20 -10.44 12.42
N ILE A 34 13.15 -11.07 12.97
CA ILE A 34 12.96 -12.52 12.93
C ILE A 34 12.53 -12.94 11.52
N LEU A 35 11.55 -12.26 10.91
CA LEU A 35 11.09 -12.55 9.55
C LEU A 35 12.21 -12.44 8.51
N ARG A 36 13.13 -11.49 8.67
CA ARG A 36 14.30 -11.33 7.79
C ARG A 36 15.32 -12.46 7.93
N THR A 37 15.30 -13.18 9.05
CA THR A 37 16.15 -14.37 9.27
C THR A 37 15.49 -15.68 8.85
N GLU A 38 14.19 -15.67 8.58
CA GLU A 38 13.49 -16.85 8.06
C GLU A 38 13.94 -17.14 6.63
N VAL A 39 14.58 -18.30 6.44
CA VAL A 39 14.93 -18.78 5.10
C VAL A 39 13.66 -19.33 4.47
N ILE A 40 13.08 -18.57 3.54
CA ILE A 40 11.93 -19.01 2.76
C ILE A 40 12.38 -20.14 1.83
N THR A 41 12.28 -21.38 2.30
CA THR A 41 12.65 -22.58 1.53
C THR A 41 11.60 -23.00 0.52
N GLU A 42 10.36 -22.57 0.72
CA GLU A 42 9.20 -22.91 -0.11
C GLU A 42 8.89 -21.75 -1.06
N ALA A 43 8.73 -22.03 -2.35
CA ALA A 43 8.25 -21.01 -3.26
C ALA A 43 6.83 -20.59 -2.87
N ARG A 44 6.48 -19.32 -3.03
CA ARG A 44 5.13 -18.81 -2.75
C ARG A 44 4.52 -18.24 -4.02
N SER A 45 3.21 -18.38 -4.17
CA SER A 45 2.48 -17.76 -5.28
C SER A 45 2.59 -16.23 -5.21
N PRO A 46 2.99 -15.54 -6.29
CA PRO A 46 3.06 -14.08 -6.33
C PRO A 46 1.67 -13.41 -6.27
N LEU A 47 0.59 -14.16 -6.50
CA LEU A 47 -0.77 -13.64 -6.51
C LEU A 47 -1.41 -13.70 -5.12
N ASN A 48 -1.24 -14.82 -4.41
CA ASN A 48 -2.01 -15.13 -3.20
C ASN A 48 -1.15 -15.45 -1.96
N GLY A 49 0.18 -15.60 -2.11
CA GLY A 49 1.07 -15.94 -0.98
C GLY A 49 0.94 -17.38 -0.46
N GLU A 50 0.17 -18.23 -1.14
CA GLU A 50 0.06 -19.66 -0.81
C GLU A 50 1.37 -20.40 -1.13
N PRO A 51 1.70 -21.47 -0.37
CA PRO A 51 2.86 -22.29 -0.65
C PRO A 51 2.73 -22.98 -2.01
N LEU A 52 3.80 -22.95 -2.79
CA LEU A 52 3.89 -23.44 -4.16
C LEU A 52 5.14 -24.33 -4.28
N SER A 53 5.03 -25.44 -5.03
CA SER A 53 6.19 -26.29 -5.32
C SER A 53 7.21 -25.53 -6.18
N ALA A 54 8.50 -25.85 -6.03
CA ALA A 54 9.56 -25.25 -6.85
C ALA A 54 9.36 -25.48 -8.35
N ALA A 55 8.83 -26.65 -8.74
CA ALA A 55 8.53 -26.97 -10.14
C ALA A 55 7.38 -26.11 -10.69
N ASP A 56 6.31 -25.95 -9.92
CA ASP A 56 5.14 -25.15 -10.29
C ASP A 56 5.51 -23.66 -10.35
N TYR A 57 6.36 -23.19 -9.44
CA TYR A 57 6.89 -21.83 -9.47
C TYR A 57 7.73 -21.57 -10.73
N ALA A 58 8.61 -22.51 -11.10
CA ALA A 58 9.40 -22.37 -12.33
C ALA A 58 8.51 -22.32 -13.59
N ALA A 59 7.48 -23.14 -13.65
CA ALA A 59 6.51 -23.13 -14.75
C ALA A 59 5.71 -21.81 -14.79
N LEU A 60 5.24 -21.32 -13.64
CA LEU A 60 4.53 -20.05 -13.53
C LEU A 60 5.43 -18.87 -13.95
N GLN A 61 6.70 -18.90 -13.54
CA GLN A 61 7.66 -17.85 -13.89
C GLN A 61 7.92 -17.80 -15.39
N GLU A 62 7.95 -18.95 -16.07
CA GLU A 62 8.10 -19.03 -17.52
C GLU A 62 6.88 -18.46 -18.24
N GLN A 63 5.66 -18.78 -17.76
CA GLN A 63 4.41 -18.21 -18.29
C GLN A 63 4.37 -16.69 -18.13
N LEU A 64 4.73 -16.17 -16.95
CA LEU A 64 4.75 -14.72 -16.68
C LEU A 64 5.83 -13.98 -17.46
N ARG A 65 6.88 -14.68 -17.90
CA ARG A 65 7.99 -14.09 -18.66
C ARG A 65 7.67 -13.98 -20.15
N ASP A 66 6.64 -14.66 -20.66
CA ASP A 66 6.27 -14.59 -22.07
C ASP A 66 5.82 -13.16 -22.43
N PRO A 67 6.62 -12.40 -23.20
CA PRO A 67 6.29 -11.03 -23.57
C PRO A 67 5.09 -10.95 -24.53
N ASN A 68 4.65 -12.09 -25.08
CA ASN A 68 3.47 -12.19 -25.94
C ASN A 68 2.18 -12.44 -25.16
N THR A 69 2.24 -12.56 -23.83
CA THR A 69 1.04 -12.60 -23.01
C THR A 69 0.39 -11.21 -23.05
N GLU A 70 -0.68 -11.07 -23.84
CA GLU A 70 -1.48 -9.86 -23.80
C GLU A 70 -1.98 -9.66 -22.36
N PRO A 71 -1.80 -8.46 -21.78
CA PRO A 71 -2.34 -8.17 -20.46
C PRO A 71 -3.85 -8.37 -20.53
N VAL A 72 -4.34 -9.40 -19.83
CA VAL A 72 -5.76 -9.72 -19.74
C VAL A 72 -6.42 -8.66 -18.86
N VAL A 73 -6.72 -7.51 -19.46
CA VAL A 73 -7.51 -6.46 -18.86
C VAL A 73 -8.97 -6.76 -19.17
N ASN A 74 -9.85 -6.65 -18.18
CA ASN A 74 -11.28 -6.73 -18.41
C ASN A 74 -11.66 -5.74 -19.54
N PRO A 75 -12.39 -6.17 -20.59
CA PRO A 75 -12.72 -5.31 -21.73
C PRO A 75 -13.39 -4.00 -21.31
N ASP A 76 -14.24 -4.02 -20.29
CA ASP A 76 -14.93 -2.84 -19.77
C ASP A 76 -13.93 -1.81 -19.19
N ILE A 77 -12.88 -2.30 -18.52
CA ILE A 77 -11.82 -1.46 -17.97
C ILE A 77 -10.96 -0.89 -19.11
N ALA A 78 -10.66 -1.69 -20.13
CA ALA A 78 -9.90 -1.23 -21.29
C ALA A 78 -10.64 -0.09 -22.02
N ASP A 79 -11.95 -0.23 -22.22
CA ASP A 79 -12.80 0.80 -22.82
C ASP A 79 -12.86 2.06 -21.94
N LEU A 80 -13.02 1.89 -20.64
CA LEU A 80 -13.00 3.01 -19.70
C LEU A 80 -11.67 3.78 -19.74
N ILE A 81 -10.53 3.07 -19.81
CA ILE A 81 -9.21 3.69 -19.97
C ILE A 81 -9.15 4.51 -21.27
N GLN A 82 -9.68 3.99 -22.38
CA GLN A 82 -9.73 4.70 -23.66
C GLN A 82 -10.57 5.98 -23.55
N LEU A 83 -11.74 5.92 -22.93
CA LEU A 83 -12.60 7.08 -22.70
C LEU A 83 -11.94 8.13 -21.82
N LEU A 84 -11.22 7.71 -20.76
CA LEU A 84 -10.47 8.62 -19.89
C LEU A 84 -9.31 9.30 -20.63
N ARG A 85 -8.60 8.57 -21.50
CA ARG A 85 -7.55 9.14 -22.37
C ARG A 85 -8.14 10.19 -23.31
N LEU A 86 -9.27 9.88 -23.95
CA LEU A 86 -9.97 10.83 -24.83
C LEU A 86 -10.43 12.07 -24.05
N ARG A 87 -11.03 11.90 -22.86
CA ARG A 87 -11.41 13.02 -21.99
C ARG A 87 -10.22 13.91 -21.66
N ARG A 88 -9.05 13.33 -21.37
CA ARG A 88 -7.81 14.08 -21.08
C ARG A 88 -7.35 14.90 -22.29
N LEU A 89 -7.50 14.39 -23.51
CA LEU A 89 -7.17 15.10 -24.75
C LEU A 89 -8.14 16.25 -25.05
N LEU A 90 -9.42 16.10 -24.71
CA LEU A 90 -10.45 17.11 -24.95
C LEU A 90 -10.48 18.22 -23.90
N ARG A 91 -9.97 17.95 -22.68
CA ARG A 91 -9.90 18.90 -21.55
C ARG A 91 -9.35 20.30 -21.90
N PRO A 92 -8.28 20.46 -22.69
CA PRO A 92 -7.79 21.80 -23.06
C PRO A 92 -8.70 22.56 -24.04
N VAL A 93 -9.48 21.87 -24.87
CA VAL A 93 -10.32 22.50 -25.91
C VAL A 93 -11.72 22.83 -25.38
N LEU A 94 -12.23 22.02 -24.44
CA LEU A 94 -13.58 22.13 -23.91
C LEU A 94 -13.54 22.57 -22.42
N PRO A 95 -13.42 23.89 -22.13
CA PRO A 95 -13.21 24.40 -20.78
C PRO A 95 -14.40 24.19 -19.82
N PHE A 96 -15.54 23.75 -20.36
CA PHE A 96 -16.77 23.44 -19.64
C PHE A 96 -16.88 21.96 -19.21
N LEU A 97 -15.99 21.06 -19.65
CA LEU A 97 -15.92 19.66 -19.19
C LEU A 97 -15.14 19.49 -17.86
N ARG A 98 -15.24 20.48 -16.97
CA ARG A 98 -14.66 20.37 -15.61
C ARG A 98 -15.34 19.25 -14.83
#